data_AF-A0A5N8VTR7-F1
#
_entry.id   AF-A0A5N8VTR7-F1
#
_cell.length_a   1.000
_cell.length_b   1.000
_cell.length_c   1.000
_cell.angle_alpha   90.00
_cell.angle_beta   90.00
_cell.angle_gamma   90.00
#
_symmetry.space_group_name_H-M   'P 1'
#
loop_
_entity.id
_entity.type
_entity.pdbx_description
1 polymer ?
#
loop_
_entity_poly.entity_id
_entity_poly.type
_entity_poly.pdbx_seq_one_letter_code
_entity_poly.pdbx_strand_id
1 'polypeptide(L)'
;MREQWQDPTQTPEARLAAAIGWLCLTDEPAPDNLRATIDDLTTDKRAHAMNALPWMAVAAPSDETGLRRCIRKMLHPEQPDPVGYDDPWA
;
A
#
# COMPACT_ATOMS: atom_id res chain seq x y z
N MET A 1 -11.64 -6.67 10.60
CA MET A 1 -10.96 -5.96 9.49
C MET A 1 -11.71 -6.05 8.16
N ARG A 2 -12.19 -7.23 7.72
CA ARG A 2 -12.88 -7.37 6.42
C ARG A 2 -14.05 -6.40 6.22
N GLU A 3 -14.85 -6.16 7.26
CA GLU A 3 -15.99 -5.23 7.21
C GLU A 3 -15.57 -3.75 7.23
N GLN A 4 -14.40 -3.42 7.78
CA GLN A 4 -14.00 -2.03 8.04
C GLN A 4 -13.49 -1.30 6.80
N TRP A 5 -12.81 -1.97 5.88
CA TRP A 5 -12.36 -1.33 4.63
C TRP A 5 -13.49 -1.18 3.61
N GLN A 6 -14.56 -1.98 3.75
CA GLN A 6 -15.77 -1.90 2.94
C GLN A 6 -16.76 -0.85 3.44
N ASP A 7 -16.68 -0.45 4.70
CA ASP A 7 -17.59 0.49 5.33
C ASP A 7 -17.41 1.92 4.74
N PRO A 8 -18.38 2.44 3.95
CA PRO A 8 -18.27 3.75 3.34
C PRO A 8 -18.45 4.90 4.35
N THR A 9 -18.87 4.61 5.58
CA THR A 9 -19.01 5.63 6.64
C THR A 9 -17.67 5.98 7.30
N GLN A 10 -16.65 5.14 7.10
CA GLN A 10 -15.30 5.36 7.57
C GLN A 10 -14.56 6.38 6.69
N THR A 11 -13.59 7.08 7.28
CA THR A 11 -12.71 7.96 6.50
C THR A 11 -11.89 7.14 5.50
N PRO A 12 -11.53 7.70 4.34
CA PRO A 12 -10.66 7.03 3.36
C PRO A 12 -9.36 6.48 3.98
N GLU A 13 -8.77 7.21 4.93
CA GLU A 13 -7.55 6.82 5.65
C GLU A 13 -7.79 5.62 6.55
N ALA A 14 -8.92 5.58 7.28
CA ALA A 14 -9.27 4.45 8.13
C ALA A 14 -9.56 3.19 7.29
N ARG A 15 -10.24 3.34 6.16
CA ARG A 15 -10.49 2.25 5.22
C ARG A 15 -9.19 1.72 4.61
N LEU A 16 -8.27 2.60 4.25
CA LEU A 16 -6.95 2.22 3.71
C LEU A 16 -6.12 1.48 4.77
N ALA A 17 -6.10 1.98 6.01
CA ALA A 17 -5.40 1.31 7.10
C ALA A 17 -5.99 -0.08 7.39
N ALA A 18 -7.31 -0.23 7.36
CA ALA A 18 -7.98 -1.52 7.51
C ALA A 18 -7.68 -2.48 6.35
N ALA A 19 -7.57 -1.97 5.11
CA ALA A 19 -7.22 -2.77 3.94
C ALA A 19 -5.77 -3.25 4.00
N ILE A 20 -4.82 -2.38 4.34
CA ILE A 20 -3.41 -2.74 4.57
C ILE A 20 -3.30 -3.73 5.73
N GLY A 21 -4.00 -3.48 6.84
CA GLY A 21 -4.02 -4.39 7.98
C GLY A 21 -4.52 -5.78 7.61
N TRP A 22 -5.51 -5.88 6.71
CA TRP A 22 -5.96 -7.17 6.19
C TRP A 22 -4.83 -7.87 5.43
N LEU A 23 -4.14 -7.18 4.52
CA LEU A 23 -3.00 -7.75 3.76
C LEU A 23 -1.86 -8.24 4.67
N CYS A 24 -1.59 -7.55 5.77
CA CYS A 24 -0.52 -7.94 6.70
C CYS A 24 -0.90 -9.10 7.64
N LEU A 25 -2.19 -9.35 7.86
CA LEU A 25 -2.67 -10.31 8.86
C LEU A 25 -3.17 -11.62 8.24
N THR A 26 -3.28 -11.69 6.91
CA THR A 26 -3.77 -12.88 6.22
C THR A 26 -2.79 -13.32 5.14
N ASP A 27 -2.48 -14.62 5.09
CA ASP A 27 -1.80 -15.24 3.95
C ASP A 27 -2.77 -15.58 2.80
N GLU A 28 -4.02 -15.14 2.90
CA GLU A 28 -5.03 -15.33 1.87
C GLU A 28 -4.73 -14.45 0.65
N PRO A 29 -4.98 -14.93 -0.58
CA PRO A 29 -4.85 -14.10 -1.77
C PRO A 29 -5.82 -12.91 -1.67
N ALA A 30 -5.32 -11.71 -1.93
CA ALA A 30 -6.12 -10.48 -1.90
C ALA A 30 -7.34 -10.58 -2.83
N PRO A 31 -8.57 -10.41 -2.33
CA PRO A 31 -9.76 -10.33 -3.16
C PRO A 31 -9.70 -9.15 -4.14
N ASP A 32 -10.31 -9.28 -5.33
CA ASP A 32 -10.27 -8.22 -6.35
C ASP A 32 -10.89 -6.90 -5.87
N ASN A 33 -11.95 -6.96 -5.05
CA ASN A 33 -12.57 -5.77 -4.46
C ASN A 33 -11.68 -5.10 -3.40
N LEU A 34 -10.80 -5.85 -2.74
CA LEU A 34 -9.78 -5.27 -1.86
C LEU A 34 -8.73 -4.52 -2.68
N ARG A 35 -8.24 -5.13 -3.78
CA ARG A 35 -7.30 -4.47 -4.70
C ARG A 35 -7.87 -3.15 -5.23
N ALA A 36 -9.09 -3.20 -5.76
CA ALA A 36 -9.78 -2.01 -6.27
C ALA A 36 -9.98 -0.93 -5.20
N THR A 37 -10.28 -1.33 -3.96
CA THR A 37 -10.41 -0.38 -2.85
C THR A 37 -9.08 0.26 -2.51
N ILE A 38 -7.99 -0.51 -2.48
CA ILE A 38 -6.65 0.04 -2.22
C ILE A 38 -6.24 1.00 -3.32
N ASP A 39 -6.50 0.69 -4.59
CA ASP A 39 -6.19 1.58 -5.72
C ASP A 39 -6.96 2.91 -5.63
N ASP A 40 -8.27 2.85 -5.38
CA ASP A 40 -9.12 4.04 -5.19
C ASP A 40 -8.67 4.89 -3.99
N LEU A 41 -8.28 4.23 -2.91
CA LEU A 41 -7.78 4.88 -1.70
C LEU A 41 -6.31 5.29 -1.79
N THR A 42 -5.55 4.89 -2.82
CA THR A 42 -4.12 5.25 -2.98
C THR A 42 -3.95 6.31 -4.07
N THR A 43 -4.72 7.38 -3.93
CA THR A 43 -4.63 8.55 -4.81
C THR A 43 -3.22 9.13 -4.84
N ASP A 44 -2.81 9.75 -5.96
CA ASP A 44 -1.50 10.41 -6.08
C ASP A 44 -1.24 11.38 -4.92
N LYS A 45 -2.27 12.18 -4.56
CA LYS A 45 -2.18 13.13 -3.45
C LYS A 45 -1.84 12.44 -2.13
N ARG A 46 -2.49 11.32 -1.81
CA ARG A 46 -2.26 10.59 -0.56
C ARG A 46 -0.90 9.89 -0.59
N ALA A 47 -0.58 9.27 -1.71
CA ALA A 47 0.71 8.63 -1.96
C ALA A 47 1.87 9.62 -1.76
N HIS A 48 1.77 10.84 -2.29
CA HIS A 48 2.77 11.88 -2.09
C HIS A 48 2.78 12.46 -0.68
N ALA A 49 1.62 12.58 -0.02
CA ALA A 49 1.55 13.06 1.36
C ALA A 49 2.36 12.16 2.32
N MET A 50 2.39 10.85 2.07
CA MET A 50 3.18 9.92 2.88
C MET A 50 4.69 10.09 2.74
N ASN A 51 5.19 10.73 1.68
CA ASN A 51 6.62 11.02 1.53
C ASN A 51 7.14 12.03 2.58
N ALA A 52 6.25 12.70 3.33
CA ALA A 52 6.65 13.49 4.49
C ALA A 52 7.21 12.63 5.64
N LEU A 53 6.91 11.33 5.66
CA LEU A 53 7.42 10.39 6.64
C LEU A 53 8.81 9.90 6.17
N PRO A 54 9.88 10.05 6.99
CA PRO A 54 11.24 9.71 6.57
C PRO A 54 11.39 8.26 6.07
N TRP A 55 10.75 7.30 6.74
CA TRP A 55 10.81 5.88 6.35
C TRP A 55 10.05 5.59 5.04
N MET A 56 9.04 6.39 4.69
CA MET A 56 8.35 6.29 3.39
C MET A 56 9.15 6.93 2.27
N ALA A 57 9.82 8.04 2.54
CA ALA A 57 10.71 8.66 1.55
C ALA A 57 11.88 7.73 1.21
N VAL A 58 12.44 7.04 2.21
CA VAL A 58 13.49 6.02 2.02
C VAL A 58 12.96 4.82 1.23
N ALA A 59 11.71 4.42 1.46
CA ALA A 59 11.09 3.34 0.69
C ALA A 59 10.74 3.72 -0.76
N ALA A 60 10.77 5.00 -1.14
CA ALA A 60 10.38 5.44 -2.48
C ALA A 60 11.52 5.23 -3.51
N PRO A 61 11.32 4.45 -4.59
CA PRO A 61 12.25 4.46 -5.71
C PRO A 61 12.06 5.74 -6.54
N SER A 62 12.93 5.99 -7.51
CA SER A 62 12.96 7.27 -8.24
C SER A 62 11.67 7.58 -9.03
N ASP A 63 10.86 6.57 -9.36
CA ASP A 63 9.68 6.64 -10.21
C ASP A 63 8.35 6.30 -9.51
N GLU A 64 8.38 5.93 -8.22
CA GLU A 64 7.20 5.51 -7.45
C GLU A 64 7.23 6.11 -6.04
N THR A 65 6.09 6.29 -5.39
CA THR A 65 6.06 6.68 -3.97
C THR A 65 6.27 5.46 -3.07
N GLY A 66 6.79 5.69 -1.85
CA GLY A 66 6.99 4.61 -0.87
C GLY A 66 5.70 3.84 -0.58
N LEU A 67 4.57 4.54 -0.47
CA LEU A 67 3.26 3.92 -0.25
C LEU A 67 2.87 2.95 -1.38
N ARG A 68 2.99 3.38 -2.64
CA ARG A 68 2.62 2.55 -3.79
C ARG A 68 3.52 1.33 -3.90
N ARG A 69 4.82 1.51 -3.68
CA ARG A 69 5.77 0.41 -3.62
C ARG A 69 5.39 -0.61 -2.54
N CYS A 70 5.12 -0.16 -1.31
CA CYS A 70 4.72 -1.03 -0.21
C CYS A 70 3.46 -1.83 -0.56
N ILE A 71 2.44 -1.16 -1.11
CA ILE A 71 1.20 -1.82 -1.54
C ILE A 71 1.46 -2.86 -2.63
N ARG A 72 2.24 -2.51 -3.66
CA ARG A 72 2.61 -3.44 -4.74
C ARG A 72 3.31 -4.66 -4.18
N LYS A 73 4.26 -4.48 -3.26
CA LYS A 73 4.97 -5.59 -2.60
C LYS A 73 4.05 -6.48 -1.76
N MET A 74 3.06 -5.91 -1.08
CA MET A 74 2.08 -6.67 -0.32
C MET A 74 1.09 -7.44 -1.22
N LEU A 75 0.71 -6.87 -2.37
CA LEU A 75 -0.22 -7.50 -3.31
C LEU A 75 0.44 -8.52 -4.24
N HIS A 76 1.72 -8.32 -4.53
CA HIS A 76 2.51 -9.10 -5.49
C HIS A 76 3.90 -9.43 -4.90
N PRO A 77 3.98 -10.21 -3.81
CA PRO A 77 5.25 -10.58 -3.20
C PRO A 77 6.17 -11.36 -4.14
N GLU A 78 5.61 -12.04 -5.15
CA GLU A 78 6.33 -12.75 -6.20
C GLU A 78 7.02 -11.84 -7.21
N GLN A 79 6.61 -10.56 -7.32
CA GLN A 79 7.20 -9.64 -8.27
C GLN A 79 8.58 -9.15 -7.77
N PRO A 80 9.65 -9.32 -8.57
CA PRO A 80 10.96 -8.85 -8.21
C PRO A 80 10.98 -7.32 -8.10
N ASP A 81 11.95 -6.80 -7.37
CA ASP A 81 12.18 -5.37 -7.35
C ASP A 81 12.55 -4.81 -8.72
N PRO A 82 12.20 -3.54 -9.00
CA PRO A 82 12.68 -2.86 -10.19
C PRO A 82 14.21 -2.96 -10.29
N VAL A 83 14.71 -3.17 -11.51
CA VAL A 83 16.15 -3.20 -11.77
C VAL A 83 16.77 -1.87 -11.34
N GLY A 84 17.74 -1.91 -10.42
CA GLY A 84 18.40 -0.72 -9.87
C GLY A 84 17.84 -0.23 -8.53
N TYR A 85 16.89 -0.95 -7.93
CA TYR A 85 16.52 -0.72 -6.53
C TYR A 85 17.64 -1.20 -5.59
N ASP A 86 18.17 -0.27 -4.81
CA ASP A 86 19.03 -0.56 -3.66
C ASP A 86 18.13 -0.64 -2.42
N ASP A 87 18.10 -1.80 -1.76
CA ASP A 87 17.26 -1.98 -0.57
C ASP A 87 17.87 -1.19 0.60
N PRO A 88 17.22 -0.13 1.07
CA PRO A 88 17.76 0.70 2.14
C PRO A 88 17.78 -0.01 3.50
N TRP A 89 17.22 -1.23 3.60
CA TRP A 89 17.14 -2.03 4.82
C TRP A 89 17.87 -3.38 4.73
N ALA A 90 18.54 -3.69 3.61
CA ALA A 90 19.31 -4.92 3.44
C ALA A 90 20.62 -4.95 4.23
#